data_AF-A0A7S3V0S0-F1
#
_entry.id   AF-A0A7S3V0S0-F1
#
_cell.length_a   1.000
_cell.length_b   1.000
_cell.length_c   1.000
_cell.angle_alpha   90.00
_cell.angle_beta   90.00
_cell.angle_gamma   90.00
#
_symmetry.space_group_name_H-M   'P 1'
#
loop_
_entity.id
_entity.type
_entity.pdbx_description
1 polymer ?
#
loop_
_entity_poly.entity_id
_entity_poly.type
_entity_poly.pdbx_seq_one_letter_code
_entity_poly.pdbx_strand_id
1 'polypeptide(L)'
;MVLQRFAVRLGRTALASQRQNLGKLKNGIRSLSVSPNARPAAGVQSETIFGDVKEYYGKVLSTTKDLKTSACTTSGAPATVIQEALKKIPDEVISKYYGCGSPLPTGLDGLSILDLGSGSGRDCYVCAQLVGRNGNVIGIDMTDEQLEVARRNADDYCQKVLGYPKTNMRFE
;
A
#
# COMPACT_ATOMS: atom_id res chain seq x y z
N MET A 1 -9.20 -4.81 -11.52
CA MET A 1 -9.14 -5.25 -10.11
C MET A 1 -7.71 -5.04 -9.64
N VAL A 2 -7.35 -3.83 -9.20
CA VAL A 2 -6.01 -3.57 -8.66
C VAL A 2 -6.03 -4.11 -7.23
N LEU A 3 -5.60 -5.34 -7.07
CA LEU A 3 -5.49 -5.98 -5.78
C LEU A 3 -4.26 -5.39 -5.09
N GLN A 4 -4.42 -4.37 -4.24
CA GLN A 4 -3.35 -3.93 -3.33
C GLN A 4 -2.97 -5.13 -2.46
N ARG A 5 -1.82 -5.75 -2.73
CA ARG A 5 -1.30 -6.87 -1.94
C ARG A 5 -0.32 -6.31 -0.92
N PHE A 6 -0.75 -6.19 0.33
CA PHE A 6 0.14 -5.95 1.45
C PHE A 6 0.97 -7.21 1.72
N ALA A 7 2.29 -7.12 1.60
CA ALA A 7 3.21 -8.14 2.08
C ALA A 7 3.83 -7.69 3.40
N VAL A 8 3.57 -8.43 4.48
CA VAL A 8 4.11 -8.17 5.82
C VAL A 8 5.24 -9.15 6.09
N ARG A 9 6.44 -8.65 6.39
CA ARG A 9 7.56 -9.48 6.83
C ARG A 9 7.81 -9.27 8.32
N LEU A 10 7.78 -10.37 9.07
CA LEU A 10 8.15 -10.38 10.49
C LEU A 10 9.66 -10.17 10.63
N GLY A 11 10.05 -9.17 11.42
CA GLY A 11 11.45 -8.91 11.78
C GLY A 11 12.07 -10.08 12.55
N ARG A 12 13.38 -10.30 12.38
CA ARG A 12 14.12 -11.41 13.03
C ARG A 12 14.02 -11.42 14.56
N THR A 13 13.76 -10.27 15.19
CA THR A 13 13.59 -10.11 16.64
C THR A 13 12.22 -10.54 17.17
N ALA A 14 11.16 -10.53 16.34
CA ALA A 14 9.80 -10.93 16.75
C ALA A 14 9.56 -12.46 16.73
N LEU A 15 10.50 -13.23 16.16
CA LEU A 15 10.36 -14.66 15.91
C LEU A 15 10.41 -15.54 17.17
N ALA A 16 10.77 -14.98 18.33
CA ALA A 16 10.87 -15.71 19.58
C ALA A 16 9.50 -15.94 20.26
N SER A 17 8.53 -15.03 20.15
CA SER A 17 7.28 -15.13 20.93
C SER A 17 6.09 -15.75 20.18
N GLN A 18 6.13 -15.87 18.85
CA GLN A 18 4.99 -16.37 18.06
C GLN A 18 5.11 -17.79 17.50
N ARG A 19 6.20 -18.52 17.81
CA ARG A 19 6.39 -19.92 17.36
C ARG A 19 5.31 -20.89 17.86
N GLN A 20 4.53 -20.54 18.88
CA GLN A 20 3.50 -21.43 19.43
C GLN A 20 2.17 -21.44 18.66
N ASN A 21 1.93 -20.50 17.72
CA ASN A 21 0.61 -20.39 17.05
C ASN A 21 0.59 -20.79 15.56
N LEU A 22 1.71 -21.20 14.97
CA LEU A 22 1.77 -21.62 13.55
C LEU A 22 1.47 -23.11 13.30
N GLY A 23 1.12 -23.88 14.33
CA GLY A 23 0.85 -25.33 14.20
C GLY A 23 -0.52 -25.70 13.62
N LYS A 24 -1.47 -24.77 13.50
CA LYS A 24 -2.89 -25.09 13.22
C LYS A 24 -3.41 -24.73 11.81
N LEU A 25 -2.56 -24.21 10.92
CA LEU A 25 -2.99 -23.76 9.58
C LEU A 25 -2.31 -24.52 8.42
N LYS A 26 -2.30 -25.86 8.46
CA LYS A 26 -1.67 -26.70 7.41
C LYS A 26 -2.60 -27.62 6.61
N ASN A 27 -3.90 -27.62 6.84
CA ASN A 27 -4.81 -28.47 6.08
C ASN A 27 -5.85 -27.63 5.32
N GLY A 28 -5.60 -27.36 4.04
CA GLY A 28 -6.63 -26.70 3.23
C GLY A 28 -6.30 -26.21 1.82
N ILE A 29 -5.08 -26.39 1.27
CA ILE A 29 -4.79 -25.96 -0.10
C ILE A 29 -4.71 -27.18 -1.01
N ARG A 30 -5.83 -27.48 -1.69
CA ARG A 30 -5.83 -28.37 -2.86
C ARG A 30 -5.06 -27.68 -3.98
N SER A 31 -4.08 -28.38 -4.54
CA SER A 31 -3.30 -27.91 -5.70
C SER A 31 -4.21 -27.77 -6.93
N LEU A 32 -4.41 -26.54 -7.39
CA LEU A 32 -4.90 -26.26 -8.74
C LEU A 32 -3.69 -26.23 -9.67
N SER A 33 -3.53 -27.29 -10.46
CA SER A 33 -2.55 -27.35 -11.56
C SER A 33 -3.00 -26.41 -12.67
N VAL A 34 -2.25 -25.33 -12.90
CA VAL A 34 -2.44 -24.44 -14.06
C VAL A 34 -1.68 -25.03 -15.25
N SER A 35 -2.38 -25.29 -16.34
CA SER A 35 -1.80 -25.82 -17.59
C SER A 35 -0.95 -24.75 -18.29
N PRO A 36 0.23 -25.06 -18.87
CA PRO A 36 1.22 -24.05 -19.26
C PRO A 36 0.93 -23.30 -20.57
N ASN A 37 -0.24 -23.49 -21.21
CA ASN A 37 -0.39 -23.19 -22.63
C ASN A 37 -1.68 -22.45 -23.03
N ALA A 38 -2.14 -21.52 -22.19
CA ALA A 38 -3.14 -20.54 -22.63
C ALA A 38 -2.44 -19.35 -23.30
N ARG A 39 -2.39 -19.34 -24.64
CA ARG A 39 -1.97 -18.16 -25.42
C ARG A 39 -3.02 -17.07 -25.29
N PRO A 40 -2.66 -15.79 -25.09
CA PRO A 40 -3.62 -14.71 -25.24
C PRO A 40 -3.95 -14.53 -26.72
N ALA A 41 -5.23 -14.32 -27.00
CA ALA A 41 -5.73 -13.96 -28.32
C ALA A 41 -5.15 -12.61 -28.77
N ALA A 42 -4.98 -12.47 -30.08
CA ALA A 42 -4.23 -11.43 -30.76
C ALA A 42 -4.59 -9.98 -30.39
N GLY A 43 -3.56 -9.14 -30.19
CA GLY A 43 -3.59 -7.74 -30.62
C GLY A 43 -3.92 -6.66 -29.58
N VAL A 44 -3.21 -6.59 -28.45
CA VAL A 44 -3.02 -5.30 -27.75
C VAL A 44 -1.53 -5.14 -27.43
N GLN A 45 -0.92 -4.07 -27.95
CA GLN A 45 0.49 -3.76 -27.69
C GLN A 45 0.64 -3.41 -26.20
N SER A 46 1.48 -4.15 -25.46
CA SER A 46 1.61 -3.96 -24.01
C SER A 46 2.19 -2.59 -23.63
N GLU A 47 3.02 -2.01 -24.49
CA GLU A 47 3.61 -0.67 -24.30
C GLU A 47 2.55 0.44 -24.21
N THR A 48 1.50 0.38 -25.05
CA THR A 48 0.46 1.41 -25.10
C THR A 48 -0.43 1.36 -23.86
N ILE A 49 -0.80 0.16 -23.39
CA ILE A 49 -1.62 0.03 -22.18
C ILE A 49 -0.89 0.58 -20.96
N PHE A 50 0.40 0.25 -20.80
CA PHE A 50 1.16 0.69 -19.63
C PHE A 50 1.32 2.21 -19.61
N GLY A 51 1.58 2.81 -20.78
CA GLY A 51 1.62 4.26 -20.96
C GLY A 51 0.29 4.93 -20.64
N ASP A 52 -0.82 4.40 -21.18
CA ASP A 52 -2.16 4.96 -20.96
C ASP A 52 -2.57 4.91 -19.49
N VAL A 53 -2.25 3.81 -18.78
CA VAL A 53 -2.55 3.69 -17.35
C VAL A 53 -1.66 4.64 -16.53
N LYS A 54 -0.37 4.75 -16.84
CA LYS A 54 0.54 5.70 -16.18
C LYS A 54 0.06 7.14 -16.36
N GLU A 55 -0.27 7.53 -17.58
CA GLU A 55 -0.78 8.86 -17.91
C GLU A 55 -2.11 9.15 -17.18
N TYR A 56 -3.02 8.17 -17.14
CA TYR A 56 -4.31 8.34 -16.46
C TYR A 56 -4.15 8.63 -14.97
N TYR A 57 -3.34 7.84 -14.25
CA TYR A 57 -3.13 8.02 -12.80
C TYR A 57 -2.13 9.12 -12.43
N GLY A 58 -1.25 9.53 -13.36
CA GLY A 58 -0.23 10.56 -13.14
C GLY A 58 -0.64 11.96 -13.53
N LYS A 59 -1.37 12.12 -14.64
CA LYS A 59 -1.65 13.44 -15.23
C LYS A 59 -3.13 13.73 -15.41
N VAL A 60 -3.94 12.73 -15.74
CA VAL A 60 -5.37 12.94 -16.03
C VAL A 60 -6.19 12.99 -14.74
N LEU A 61 -5.94 12.08 -13.81
CA LEU A 61 -6.62 12.06 -12.51
C LEU A 61 -6.10 13.21 -11.64
N SER A 62 -6.95 14.21 -11.45
CA SER A 62 -6.68 15.33 -10.55
C SER A 62 -7.46 15.19 -9.24
N THR A 63 -8.69 14.68 -9.32
CA THR A 63 -9.59 14.52 -8.16
C THR A 63 -10.25 13.15 -8.13
N THR A 64 -10.70 12.70 -6.95
CA THR A 64 -11.44 11.43 -6.79
C THR A 64 -12.74 11.38 -7.60
N LYS A 65 -13.29 12.53 -8.02
CA LYS A 65 -14.49 12.62 -8.88
C LYS A 65 -14.22 12.19 -10.32
N ASP A 66 -12.96 12.15 -10.74
CA ASP A 66 -12.53 11.80 -12.09
C ASP A 66 -12.38 10.27 -12.28
N LEU A 67 -12.64 9.48 -11.23
CA LEU A 67 -12.63 8.02 -11.30
C LEU A 67 -13.76 7.52 -12.20
N LYS A 68 -13.39 6.87 -13.31
CA LYS A 68 -14.34 6.29 -14.26
C LYS A 68 -14.99 4.99 -13.77
N THR A 69 -14.66 4.50 -12.57
CA THR A 69 -15.15 3.22 -12.05
C THR A 69 -15.45 3.28 -10.56
N SER A 70 -16.62 2.79 -10.15
CA SER A 70 -17.02 2.57 -8.75
C SER A 70 -16.51 1.21 -8.26
N ALA A 71 -15.20 1.04 -8.16
CA ALA A 71 -14.61 -0.20 -7.66
C ALA A 71 -14.23 -0.03 -6.17
N CYS A 72 -14.74 -0.94 -5.36
CA CYS A 72 -14.61 -1.16 -3.91
C CYS A 72 -15.39 -0.25 -2.94
N THR A 73 -16.29 -0.92 -2.21
CA THR A 73 -16.83 -0.51 -0.92
C THR A 73 -16.11 -1.32 0.15
N THR A 74 -15.41 -0.64 1.07
CA THR A 74 -14.94 -1.30 2.30
C THR A 74 -16.12 -1.36 3.27
N SER A 75 -16.57 -2.55 3.65
CA SER A 75 -17.71 -2.74 4.56
C SER A 75 -17.31 -2.45 6.01
N GLY A 76 -17.46 -1.21 6.45
CA GLY A 76 -17.31 -0.81 7.86
C GLY A 76 -16.27 0.29 8.10
N ALA A 77 -16.43 1.03 9.20
CA ALA A 77 -15.47 2.05 9.61
C ALA A 77 -14.13 1.40 10.03
N PRO A 78 -12.96 1.97 9.66
CA PRO A 78 -11.66 1.47 10.08
C PRO A 78 -11.50 1.47 11.60
N ALA A 79 -10.56 0.68 12.13
CA ALA A 79 -10.22 0.71 13.55
C ALA A 79 -9.78 2.13 14.00
N THR A 80 -10.06 2.51 15.25
CA THR A 80 -9.79 3.88 15.77
C THR A 80 -8.34 4.32 15.55
N VAL A 81 -7.38 3.43 15.76
CA VAL A 81 -5.95 3.70 15.55
C VAL A 81 -5.63 4.08 14.09
N ILE A 82 -6.34 3.49 13.12
CA ILE A 82 -6.20 3.82 11.70
C ILE A 82 -6.84 5.18 11.42
N GLN A 83 -8.01 5.45 11.99
CA GLN A 83 -8.68 6.75 11.84
C GLN A 83 -7.83 7.90 12.40
N GLU A 84 -7.18 7.70 13.54
CA GLU A 84 -6.27 8.67 14.14
C GLU A 84 -5.02 8.90 13.28
N ALA A 85 -4.46 7.84 12.70
CA ALA A 85 -3.33 7.96 11.78
C ALA A 85 -3.70 8.72 10.50
N LEU A 86 -4.88 8.44 9.92
CA LEU A 86 -5.39 9.13 8.73
C LEU A 86 -5.50 10.64 8.92
N LYS A 87 -5.90 11.11 10.12
CA LYS A 87 -6.03 12.54 10.43
C LYS A 87 -4.69 13.29 10.47
N LYS A 88 -3.56 12.58 10.55
CA LYS A 88 -2.23 13.16 10.65
C LYS A 88 -1.52 13.26 9.30
N ILE A 89 -2.07 12.63 8.27
CA ILE A 89 -1.45 12.57 6.94
C ILE A 89 -1.53 13.97 6.29
N PRO A 90 -0.47 14.42 5.60
CA PRO A 90 -0.51 15.67 4.84
C PRO A 90 -1.67 15.70 3.82
N ASP A 91 -2.39 16.81 3.75
CA ASP A 91 -3.55 16.98 2.87
C ASP A 91 -3.22 16.69 1.40
N GLU A 92 -2.00 17.02 0.97
CA GLU A 92 -1.54 16.75 -0.38
C GLU A 92 -1.48 15.25 -0.70
N VAL A 93 -1.01 14.44 0.24
CA VAL A 93 -0.99 12.98 0.11
C VAL A 93 -2.41 12.41 0.08
N ILE A 94 -3.33 12.97 0.88
CA ILE A 94 -4.74 12.54 0.89
C ILE A 94 -5.45 12.90 -0.41
N SER A 95 -5.31 14.14 -0.88
CA SER A 95 -6.02 14.67 -2.06
C SER A 95 -5.67 13.97 -3.37
N LYS A 96 -4.48 13.35 -3.44
CA LYS A 96 -4.01 12.56 -4.58
C LYS A 96 -4.17 11.05 -4.38
N TYR A 97 -5.01 10.62 -3.44
CA TYR A 97 -5.37 9.22 -3.25
C TYR A 97 -6.58 8.84 -4.11
N TYR A 98 -6.40 7.83 -4.95
CA TYR A 98 -7.40 7.39 -5.94
C TYR A 98 -7.88 5.94 -5.70
N GLY A 99 -7.66 5.42 -4.49
CA GLY A 99 -8.05 4.06 -4.10
C GLY A 99 -9.43 3.98 -3.43
N CYS A 100 -9.83 2.77 -3.06
CA CYS A 100 -11.18 2.43 -2.64
C CYS A 100 -11.33 2.06 -1.15
N GLY A 101 -10.37 2.49 -0.33
CA GLY A 101 -10.23 2.11 1.08
C GLY A 101 -9.07 1.14 1.29
N SER A 102 -8.51 1.13 2.51
CA SER A 102 -7.30 0.37 2.80
C SER A 102 -7.55 -0.74 3.84
N PRO A 103 -7.32 -2.02 3.51
CA PRO A 103 -7.51 -3.14 4.43
C PRO A 103 -6.32 -3.28 5.39
N LEU A 104 -6.03 -2.23 6.15
CA LEU A 104 -4.87 -2.22 7.04
C LEU A 104 -5.09 -3.11 8.27
N PRO A 105 -4.21 -4.10 8.54
CA PRO A 105 -4.29 -4.89 9.76
C PRO A 105 -3.87 -4.08 10.98
N THR A 106 -4.28 -4.53 12.17
CA THR A 106 -3.73 -4.05 13.44
C THR A 106 -2.52 -4.91 13.87
N GLY A 107 -1.73 -4.44 14.83
CA GLY A 107 -0.61 -5.22 15.38
C GLY A 107 0.65 -5.23 14.50
N LEU A 108 0.98 -4.09 13.88
CA LEU A 108 2.09 -3.98 12.92
C LEU A 108 3.42 -3.51 13.54
N ASP A 109 3.49 -3.33 14.85
CA ASP A 109 4.67 -2.78 15.53
C ASP A 109 5.96 -3.53 15.17
N GLY A 110 6.98 -2.79 14.76
CA GLY A 110 8.29 -3.30 14.36
C GLY A 110 8.32 -4.09 13.04
N LEU A 111 7.22 -4.16 12.29
CA LEU A 111 7.15 -4.95 11.06
C LEU A 111 7.63 -4.18 9.83
N SER A 112 7.99 -4.93 8.78
CA SER A 112 8.26 -4.39 7.46
C SER A 112 7.04 -4.58 6.56
N ILE A 113 6.58 -3.49 5.93
CA ILE A 113 5.40 -3.47 5.07
C ILE A 113 5.81 -3.10 3.63
N LEU A 114 5.23 -3.80 2.65
CA LEU A 114 5.29 -3.46 1.24
C LEU A 114 3.87 -3.14 0.73
N ASP A 115 3.70 -1.97 0.14
CA ASP A 115 2.49 -1.51 -0.55
C ASP A 115 2.74 -1.47 -2.07
N LEU A 116 1.87 -2.10 -2.85
CA LEU A 116 2.00 -2.23 -4.30
C LEU A 116 0.90 -1.41 -4.97
N GLY A 117 1.32 -0.41 -5.77
CA GLY A 117 0.44 0.65 -6.25
C GLY A 117 0.16 1.67 -5.15
N SER A 118 1.22 2.16 -4.50
CA SER A 118 1.09 3.04 -3.33
C SER A 118 0.56 4.43 -3.65
N GLY A 119 0.59 4.84 -4.93
CA GLY A 119 0.27 6.18 -5.39
C GLY A 119 1.03 7.25 -4.60
N SER A 120 0.31 8.28 -4.17
CA SER A 120 0.81 9.35 -3.30
C SER A 120 1.18 8.88 -1.88
N GLY A 121 0.88 7.65 -1.50
CA GLY A 121 1.40 7.00 -0.30
C GLY A 121 0.48 7.02 0.92
N ARG A 122 -0.81 7.39 0.80
CA ARG A 122 -1.75 7.42 1.95
C ARG A 122 -1.61 6.20 2.88
N ASP A 123 -1.63 5.00 2.32
CA ASP A 123 -1.61 3.77 3.11
C ASP A 123 -0.23 3.50 3.70
N CYS A 124 0.84 3.85 2.97
CA CYS A 124 2.20 3.85 3.49
C CYS A 124 2.36 4.76 4.71
N TYR A 125 1.75 5.95 4.69
CA TYR A 125 1.82 6.92 5.79
C TYR A 125 1.07 6.42 7.03
N VAL A 126 -0.11 5.81 6.85
CA VAL A 126 -0.77 5.12 7.96
C VAL A 126 0.14 4.03 8.52
N CYS A 127 0.69 3.17 7.65
CA CYS A 127 1.57 2.09 8.07
C CYS A 127 2.80 2.59 8.80
N ALA A 128 3.38 3.72 8.39
CA ALA A 128 4.57 4.30 9.02
C ALA A 128 4.36 4.62 10.50
N GLN A 129 3.15 5.06 10.87
CA GLN A 129 2.77 5.22 12.27
C GLN A 129 2.52 3.87 12.95
N LEU A 130 1.79 2.95 12.31
CA LEU A 130 1.40 1.67 12.91
C LEU A 130 2.58 0.72 13.15
N VAL A 131 3.60 0.75 12.29
CA VAL A 131 4.81 -0.07 12.44
C VAL A 131 5.80 0.50 13.45
N GLY A 132 5.58 1.74 13.89
CA GLY A 132 6.45 2.42 14.84
C GLY A 132 7.83 2.77 14.26
N ARG A 133 8.65 3.46 15.09
CA ARG A 133 9.99 3.93 14.70
C ARG A 133 10.97 2.82 14.29
N ASN A 134 10.71 1.59 14.75
CA ASN A 134 11.58 0.43 14.51
C ASN A 134 11.12 -0.42 13.31
N GLY A 135 9.92 -0.19 12.81
CA GLY A 135 9.43 -0.82 11.58
C GLY A 135 9.77 -0.01 10.34
N ASN A 136 9.36 -0.50 9.17
CA ASN A 136 9.63 0.17 7.90
C ASN A 136 8.54 -0.10 6.86
N VAL A 137 8.36 0.84 5.95
CA VAL A 137 7.35 0.77 4.90
C VAL A 137 7.99 1.05 3.55
N ILE A 138 7.68 0.25 2.54
CA ILE A 138 8.11 0.44 1.16
C ILE A 138 6.85 0.58 0.31
N GLY A 139 6.67 1.73 -0.35
CA GLY A 139 5.65 1.91 -1.37
C GLY A 139 6.26 1.76 -2.75
N ILE A 140 5.62 0.98 -3.62
CA ILE A 140 6.00 0.85 -5.03
C ILE A 140 4.87 1.41 -5.87
N ASP A 141 5.19 2.33 -6.78
CA ASP A 141 4.24 2.81 -7.77
C ASP A 141 4.91 2.98 -9.14
N MET A 142 4.11 3.03 -10.21
CA MET A 142 4.63 3.20 -11.57
C MET A 142 4.67 4.68 -11.99
N THR A 143 4.02 5.55 -11.24
CA THR A 143 3.75 6.94 -11.61
C THR A 143 4.67 7.90 -10.86
N ASP A 144 5.59 8.54 -11.59
CA ASP A 144 6.60 9.43 -11.02
C ASP A 144 5.98 10.64 -10.30
N GLU A 145 4.90 11.19 -10.86
CA GLU A 145 4.18 12.33 -10.30
C GLU A 145 3.54 12.02 -8.93
N GLN A 146 3.12 10.76 -8.74
CA GLN A 146 2.58 10.28 -7.46
C GLN A 146 3.71 10.01 -6.46
N LEU A 147 4.78 9.38 -6.91
CA LEU A 147 5.97 9.13 -6.09
C LEU A 147 6.64 10.42 -5.62
N GLU A 148 6.65 11.48 -6.44
CA GLU A 148 7.18 12.79 -6.03
C GLU A 148 6.43 13.34 -4.81
N VAL A 149 5.11 13.27 -4.83
CA VAL A 149 4.25 13.70 -3.71
C VAL A 149 4.50 12.83 -2.48
N ALA A 150 4.60 11.51 -2.67
CA ALA A 150 4.86 10.56 -1.59
C ALA A 150 6.22 10.83 -0.92
N ARG A 151 7.27 11.06 -1.71
CA ARG A 151 8.65 11.28 -1.24
C ARG A 151 8.81 12.62 -0.52
N ARG A 152 8.35 13.72 -1.12
CA ARG A 152 8.61 15.07 -0.61
C ARG A 152 7.95 15.36 0.75
N ASN A 153 6.88 14.64 1.08
CA ASN A 153 6.15 14.78 2.34
C ASN A 153 6.65 13.82 3.45
N ALA A 154 7.50 12.84 3.11
CA ALA A 154 7.78 11.68 3.97
C ALA A 154 8.62 12.04 5.19
N ASP A 155 9.71 12.79 4.97
CA ASP A 155 10.62 13.19 6.03
C ASP A 155 9.93 14.10 7.04
N ASP A 156 9.19 15.09 6.56
CA ASP A 156 8.45 16.03 7.40
C ASP A 156 7.38 15.34 8.23
N TYR A 157 6.63 14.41 7.63
CA TYR A 157 5.65 13.62 8.36
C TYR A 157 6.30 12.78 9.48
N CYS A 158 7.33 12.00 9.16
CA CYS A 158 7.97 11.16 10.17
C CYS A 158 8.63 11.98 11.28
N GLN A 159 9.31 13.07 10.95
CA GLN A 159 10.07 13.84 11.93
C GLN A 159 9.20 14.80 12.73
N LYS A 160 8.36 15.59 12.06
CA LYS A 160 7.58 16.66 12.71
C LYS A 160 6.26 16.15 13.29
N VAL A 161 5.62 15.18 12.64
CA VAL A 161 4.29 14.68 13.05
C VAL A 161 4.40 13.45 13.94
N LEU A 162 5.28 12.51 13.61
CA LEU A 162 5.46 11.28 14.40
C LEU A 162 6.59 11.36 15.43
N GLY A 163 7.46 12.38 15.36
CA GLY A 163 8.58 12.56 16.28
C GLY A 163 9.70 11.52 16.10
N TYR A 164 9.81 10.94 14.91
CA TYR A 164 10.86 9.97 14.61
C TYR A 164 12.17 10.68 14.23
N PRO A 165 13.34 10.09 14.53
CA PRO A 165 14.62 10.70 14.20
C PRO A 165 14.91 10.77 12.69
N LYS A 166 14.22 9.94 11.89
CA LYS A 166 14.31 9.89 10.43
C LYS A 166 13.07 9.23 9.85
N THR A 167 12.87 9.33 8.54
CA THR A 167 11.83 8.57 7.85
C THR A 167 12.05 7.06 7.97
N ASN A 168 10.96 6.33 8.18
CA ASN A 168 10.90 4.87 8.09
C ASN A 168 10.19 4.40 6.80
N MET A 169 9.93 5.32 5.87
CA MET A 169 9.30 5.06 4.58
C MET A 169 10.33 5.16 3.45
N ARG A 170 10.12 4.34 2.40
CA ARG A 170 10.82 4.45 1.12
C ARG A 170 9.81 4.27 -0.01
N PHE A 171 9.97 5.03 -1.08
CA PHE A 171 9.10 4.98 -2.25
C PHE A 171 9.93 4.74 -3.50
N GLU A 172 9.61 3.69 -4.27
CA GLU A 172 10.27 3.33 -5.53
C GLU A 172 9.31 3.44 -6.70
#